data_AF-A0A918DEV2-F1
#
_entry.id   AF-A0A918DEV2-F1
#
_cell.length_a   1.000
_cell.length_b   1.000
_cell.length_c   1.000
_cell.angle_alpha   90.00
_cell.angle_beta   90.00
_cell.angle_gamma   90.00
#
_symmetry.space_group_name_H-M   'P 1'
#
loop_
_entity.id
_entity.type
_entity.pdbx_description
1 polymer ?
#
loop_
_entity_poly.entity_id
_entity_poly.type
_entity_poly.pdbx_seq_one_letter_code
_entity_poly.pdbx_strand_id
1 'polypeptide(L)'
;MIPALLTLLSAQLGGEALTRLTGAPLPGPVLGMLLLLAGFALFPALVEVLRPLATTILGNLSLLFVPAGTGVVGHLDKIVSFGPALVVVLLVSTLAAIAAGALTFVAVSRLTGSGAEE
;
A
#
# COMPACT_ATOMS: atom_id res chain seq x y z
N MET A 1 2.32 -4.92 -22.32
CA MET A 1 1.17 -4.60 -21.43
C MET A 1 0.46 -5.83 -20.89
N ILE A 2 -0.01 -6.78 -21.73
CA ILE A 2 -0.65 -8.03 -21.24
C ILE A 2 0.25 -8.86 -20.32
N PRO A 3 1.54 -9.11 -20.63
CA PRO A 3 2.41 -9.89 -19.74
C PRO A 3 2.53 -9.26 -18.35
N ALA A 4 2.63 -7.93 -18.29
CA ALA A 4 2.69 -7.20 -17.03
C ALA A 4 1.41 -7.33 -16.20
N LEU A 5 0.25 -7.25 -16.85
CA LEU A 5 -1.05 -7.43 -16.19
C LEU A 5 -1.20 -8.86 -15.66
N LEU A 6 -0.83 -9.86 -16.46
CA LEU A 6 -0.86 -11.25 -16.06
C LEU A 6 0.07 -11.51 -14.88
N THR A 7 1.30 -10.97 -14.88
CA THR A 7 2.21 -11.08 -13.73
C THR A 7 1.60 -10.45 -12.48
N LEU A 8 1.09 -9.22 -12.58
CA LEU A 8 0.49 -8.50 -11.45
C LEU A 8 -0.71 -9.28 -10.87
N LEU A 9 -1.62 -9.74 -11.72
CA LEU A 9 -2.79 -10.51 -11.31
C LEU A 9 -2.44 -11.91 -10.81
N SER A 10 -1.41 -12.54 -11.37
CA SER A 10 -0.94 -13.86 -10.91
C SER A 10 -0.33 -13.76 -9.51
N ALA A 11 0.45 -12.71 -9.23
CA ALA A 11 0.97 -12.47 -7.90
C ALA A 11 -0.16 -12.15 -6.90
N GLN A 12 -1.15 -11.34 -7.30
CA GLN A 12 -2.34 -11.07 -6.49
C GLN A 12 -3.13 -12.34 -6.18
N LEU A 13 -3.34 -13.20 -7.18
CA LEU A 13 -4.02 -14.49 -7.03
C LEU A 13 -3.21 -15.44 -6.14
N GLY A 14 -1.89 -15.50 -6.32
CA GLY A 14 -0.99 -16.29 -5.48
C GLY A 14 -1.00 -15.84 -4.02
N GLY A 15 -0.98 -14.53 -3.76
CA GLY A 15 -1.09 -13.96 -2.42
C GLY A 15 -2.44 -14.25 -1.76
N GLU A 16 -3.54 -14.15 -2.52
CA GLU A 16 -4.88 -14.52 -2.05
C GLU A 16 -4.97 -16.02 -1.73
N ALA A 17 -4.47 -16.88 -2.61
CA ALA A 17 -4.42 -18.32 -2.39
C ALA A 17 -3.60 -18.65 -1.13
N LEU A 18 -2.43 -18.04 -0.97
CA LEU A 18 -1.57 -18.24 0.19
C LEU A 18 -2.25 -17.80 1.48
N THR A 19 -2.92 -16.64 1.47
CA THR A 19 -3.71 -16.14 2.61
C THR A 19 -4.77 -17.15 3.01
N ARG A 20 -5.54 -17.66 2.05
CA ARG A 20 -6.62 -18.62 2.32
C ARG A 20 -6.12 -19.98 2.79
N LEU A 21 -4.99 -20.46 2.24
CA LEU A 21 -4.42 -21.76 2.59
C LEU A 21 -3.71 -21.75 3.95
N THR A 22 -3.02 -20.65 4.27
CA THR A 22 -2.25 -20.54 5.53
C THR A 22 -3.05 -19.95 6.68
N GLY A 23 -4.19 -19.31 6.40
CA GLY A 23 -4.95 -18.57 7.40
C GLY A 23 -4.22 -17.32 7.91
N ALA A 24 -3.27 -16.79 7.13
CA ALA A 24 -2.49 -15.62 7.53
C ALA A 24 -3.41 -14.41 7.80
N PRO A 25 -3.13 -13.59 8.83
CA PRO A 25 -3.93 -12.40 9.16
C PRO A 25 -3.68 -11.21 8.21
N LEU A 26 -3.02 -11.45 7.07
CA LEU A 26 -2.70 -10.43 6.07
C LEU A 26 -3.65 -10.54 4.88
N PRO A 27 -4.10 -9.42 4.30
CA PRO A 27 -4.84 -9.46 3.04
C PRO A 27 -4.02 -10.07 1.89
N GLY A 28 -4.68 -10.81 1.00
CA GLY A 28 -4.07 -11.38 -0.21
C GLY A 28 -3.22 -10.42 -1.03
N PRO A 29 -3.65 -9.16 -1.28
CA PRO A 29 -2.83 -8.16 -1.98
C PRO A 29 -1.48 -7.88 -1.32
N VAL A 30 -1.41 -7.91 0.01
CA VAL A 30 -0.16 -7.64 0.74
C VAL A 30 0.82 -8.78 0.53
N LEU A 31 0.37 -10.03 0.61
CA LEU A 31 1.20 -11.18 0.27
C LEU A 31 1.60 -11.17 -1.22
N GLY A 32 0.69 -10.77 -2.11
CA GLY A 32 0.99 -10.61 -3.54
C GLY A 32 2.11 -9.60 -3.81
N MET A 33 2.14 -8.48 -3.07
CA MET A 33 3.25 -7.52 -3.12
C MET A 33 4.58 -8.13 -2.65
N LEU A 34 4.57 -8.94 -1.58
CA LEU A 34 5.77 -9.64 -1.13
C LEU A 34 6.27 -10.67 -2.17
N LEU A 35 5.35 -11.38 -2.83
CA LEU A 35 5.68 -12.29 -3.93
C LEU A 35 6.30 -11.54 -5.12
N LEU A 36 5.76 -10.38 -5.48
CA LEU A 36 6.37 -9.53 -6.52
C LEU A 36 7.75 -9.01 -6.11
N LEU A 37 7.91 -8.60 -4.85
CA LEU A 37 9.21 -8.15 -4.33
C LEU A 37 10.25 -9.27 -4.45
N ALA A 38 9.91 -10.49 -4.03
CA ALA A 38 10.78 -11.65 -4.22
C ALA A 38 11.04 -11.92 -5.70
N GLY A 39 10.02 -11.79 -6.55
CA GLY A 39 10.15 -11.89 -8.01
C GLY A 39 11.10 -10.86 -8.61
N PHE A 40 11.09 -9.62 -8.15
CA PHE A 40 12.03 -8.58 -8.60
C PHE A 40 13.46 -8.87 -8.14
N ALA A 41 13.64 -9.41 -6.93
CA ALA A 41 14.95 -9.80 -6.42
C ALA A 41 15.56 -10.98 -7.20
N LEU A 42 14.73 -11.96 -7.58
CA LEU A 42 15.15 -13.13 -8.35
C LEU A 42 15.30 -12.83 -9.85
N PHE A 43 14.44 -11.96 -10.39
CA PHE A 43 14.35 -11.66 -11.82
C PHE A 43 14.28 -10.15 -12.06
N PRO A 44 15.43 -9.45 -12.12
CA PRO A 44 15.46 -7.99 -12.31
C PRO A 44 14.76 -7.52 -13.59
N ALA A 45 14.76 -8.34 -14.65
CA ALA A 45 14.06 -8.05 -15.90
C ALA A 45 12.53 -7.87 -15.73
N LEU A 46 11.95 -8.42 -14.66
CA LEU A 46 10.53 -8.28 -14.35
C LEU A 46 10.14 -6.83 -14.05
N VAL A 47 11.08 -6.03 -13.53
CA VAL A 47 10.88 -4.60 -13.29
C VAL A 47 10.60 -3.86 -14.60
N GLU A 48 11.37 -4.13 -15.65
CA GLU A 48 11.20 -3.51 -16.97
C GLU A 48 9.88 -3.90 -17.62
N VAL A 49 9.41 -5.13 -17.40
CA VAL A 49 8.09 -5.58 -17.87
C VAL A 49 6.95 -4.86 -17.14
N LEU A 50 7.07 -4.69 -15.82
CA LEU A 50 5.99 -4.18 -14.96
C LEU A 50 5.92 -2.65 -14.92
N ARG A 51 7.05 -1.96 -15.08
CA ARG A 51 7.17 -0.50 -14.94
C ARG A 51 6.18 0.27 -15.83
N PRO A 52 6.03 -0.01 -17.14
CA PRO A 52 5.09 0.74 -17.99
C PRO A 52 3.64 0.63 -17.51
N LEU A 53 3.23 -0.57 -17.09
CA LEU A 53 1.88 -0.82 -16.56
C LEU A 53 1.68 -0.10 -15.23
N ALA A 54 2.63 -0.24 -14.30
CA ALA A 54 2.56 0.39 -12.99
C ALA A 54 2.46 1.91 -13.12
N THR A 55 3.29 2.54 -13.96
CA THR A 55 3.23 3.99 -14.21
C THR A 55 1.89 4.42 -14.80
N THR A 56 1.32 3.63 -15.71
CA THR A 56 0.01 3.93 -16.32
C THR A 56 -1.11 3.87 -15.29
N ILE A 57 -1.12 2.83 -14.45
CA ILE A 57 -2.09 2.68 -13.38
C ILE A 57 -1.93 3.80 -12.34
N LEU A 58 -0.71 4.10 -11.91
CA LEU A 58 -0.43 5.19 -10.98
C LEU A 58 -0.88 6.55 -11.51
N GLY A 59 -0.65 6.83 -12.80
CA GLY A 59 -1.13 8.05 -13.45
C GLY A 59 -2.66 8.16 -13.49
N ASN A 60 -3.38 7.04 -13.35
CA ASN A 60 -4.84 6.97 -13.34
C ASN A 60 -5.40 6.45 -12.01
N LEU A 61 -4.64 6.54 -10.92
CA LEU A 61 -5.02 5.96 -9.61
C LEU A 61 -6.36 6.48 -9.10
N SER A 62 -6.73 7.73 -9.45
CA SER A 62 -8.04 8.31 -9.13
C SER A 62 -9.21 7.44 -9.60
N LEU A 63 -9.08 6.76 -10.74
CA LEU A 63 -10.11 5.83 -11.24
C LEU A 63 -10.24 4.60 -10.34
N LEU A 64 -9.13 4.12 -9.75
CA LEU A 64 -9.14 3.00 -8.83
C LEU A 64 -9.74 3.33 -7.45
N PHE A 65 -9.88 4.62 -7.12
CA PHE A 65 -10.58 5.05 -5.91
C PHE A 65 -12.09 5.20 -6.09
N VAL A 66 -12.62 5.13 -7.32
CA VAL A 66 -14.07 5.20 -7.58
C VAL A 66 -14.86 4.15 -6.80
N PRO A 67 -14.47 2.85 -6.78
CA PRO A 67 -15.19 1.83 -6.01
C PRO A 67 -15.17 2.08 -4.49
N ALA A 68 -14.06 2.60 -3.97
CA ALA A 68 -13.97 2.99 -2.57
C ALA A 68 -14.93 4.16 -2.27
N GLY A 69 -14.96 5.17 -3.14
CA GLY A 69 -15.85 6.32 -3.04
C GLY A 69 -17.33 5.94 -3.10
N THR A 70 -17.73 5.05 -4.01
CA THR A 70 -19.13 4.58 -4.09
C THR A 70 -19.53 3.75 -2.86
N GLY A 71 -18.60 2.99 -2.27
CA GLY A 71 -18.83 2.30 -0.99
C GLY A 71 -19.11 3.25 0.19
N VAL A 72 -18.45 4.41 0.20
CA VAL A 72 -18.65 5.48 1.18
C VAL A 72 -20.04 6.12 1.02
N VAL A 73 -20.51 6.30 -0.22
CA VAL A 73 -21.87 6.84 -0.50
C VAL A 73 -22.97 5.96 0.11
N GLY A 74 -22.77 4.64 0.22
CA GLY A 74 -23.69 3.73 0.91
C GLY A 74 -23.82 3.96 2.41
N HIS A 75 -22.99 4.82 3.01
CA HIS A 75 -22.94 5.09 4.45
C HIS A 75 -22.98 6.60 4.77
N LEU A 76 -23.55 7.41 3.88
CA LEU A 76 -23.60 8.87 4.04
C LEU A 76 -24.21 9.30 5.38
N ASP A 77 -25.24 8.62 5.86
CA ASP A 77 -25.90 8.97 7.13
C ASP A 77 -24.92 8.95 8.32
N LYS A 78 -24.01 7.97 8.35
CA LYS A 78 -22.96 7.87 9.38
C LYS A 78 -21.93 8.99 9.23
N ILE A 79 -21.60 9.36 7.99
CA ILE A 79 -20.65 10.43 7.71
C ILE A 79 -21.22 11.79 8.10
N VAL A 80 -22.53 12.01 7.93
CA VAL A 80 -23.16 13.25 8.40
C VAL A 80 -23.17 13.30 9.93
N SER A 81 -23.50 12.18 10.58
CA SER A 81 -23.55 12.11 12.05
C SER A 81 -22.18 12.25 12.72
N PHE A 82 -21.12 11.71 12.12
CA PHE A 82 -19.77 11.67 12.71
C PHE A 82 -18.73 12.50 11.95
N GLY A 83 -19.12 13.22 10.90
CA GLY A 83 -18.21 13.90 9.97
C GLY A 83 -17.18 14.80 10.66
N PRO A 84 -17.58 15.71 11.55
CA PRO A 84 -16.64 16.55 12.29
C PRO A 84 -15.63 15.72 13.11
N ALA A 85 -16.10 14.67 13.80
CA ALA A 85 -15.24 13.78 14.58
C ALA A 85 -14.28 13.00 13.68
N LEU A 86 -14.74 12.51 12.52
CA LEU A 86 -13.90 11.82 11.53
C LEU A 86 -12.80 12.74 11.01
N VAL A 87 -13.10 14.00 10.68
CA VAL A 87 -12.09 14.96 10.22
C VAL A 87 -11.02 15.20 11.28
N VAL A 88 -11.43 15.43 12.53
CA VAL A 88 -10.50 15.65 13.65
C VAL A 88 -9.63 14.41 13.87
N VAL A 89 -10.23 13.22 13.94
CA VAL A 89 -9.49 11.97 14.15
C VAL A 89 -8.50 11.73 13.00
N LEU A 90 -8.91 11.89 11.75
CA LEU A 90 -8.04 11.71 10.59
C LEU A 90 -6.84 12.66 10.61
N LEU A 91 -7.06 13.94 10.89
CA LEU A 91 -5.98 14.93 10.94
C LEU A 91 -5.01 14.61 12.09
N VAL A 92 -5.53 14.40 13.30
CA VAL A 92 -4.71 14.13 14.48
C VAL A 92 -3.96 12.80 14.32
N SER A 93 -4.62 11.73 13.89
CA SER A 93 -3.97 10.41 13.73
C SER A 93 -2.92 10.43 12.63
N THR A 94 -3.15 11.15 11.52
CA THR A 94 -2.18 11.26 10.43
C THR A 94 -0.94 12.02 10.88
N LEU A 95 -1.12 13.16 11.54
CA LEU A 95 0.00 13.93 12.09
C LEU A 95 0.77 13.13 13.14
N ALA A 96 0.06 12.40 14.02
CA ALA A 96 0.67 11.53 15.01
C ALA A 96 1.46 10.39 14.37
N ALA A 97 0.93 9.73 13.32
CA ALA A 97 1.62 8.66 12.61
C ALA A 97 2.89 9.16 11.91
N ILE A 98 2.82 10.33 11.26
CA ILE A 98 3.99 10.98 10.64
C ILE A 98 5.04 11.32 11.71
N ALA A 99 4.62 11.94 12.82
CA ALA A 99 5.52 12.29 13.90
C ALA A 99 6.18 11.04 14.52
N ALA A 100 5.41 9.98 14.77
CA ALA A 100 5.94 8.72 15.28
C ALA A 100 6.96 8.10 14.32
N GLY A 101 6.67 8.07 13.02
CA GLY A 101 7.61 7.60 12.00
C GLY A 101 8.91 8.42 11.97
N ALA A 102 8.78 9.75 11.95
CA ALA A 102 9.93 10.66 11.94
C ALA A 102 10.78 10.55 13.21
N LEU A 103 10.15 10.53 14.39
CA LEU A 103 10.85 10.37 15.67
C LEU A 103 11.55 9.01 15.78
N THR A 104 10.90 7.95 15.30
CA THR A 104 11.51 6.61 15.26
C THR A 104 12.73 6.60 14.34
N PHE A 105 12.63 7.21 13.16
CA PHE A 105 13.75 7.34 12.24
C PHE A 105 14.92 8.12 12.87
N VAL A 106 14.64 9.26 13.51
CA VAL A 106 15.67 10.07 14.20
C VAL A 106 16.29 9.31 15.38
N ALA A 107 15.49 8.56 16.13
CA ALA A 107 16.01 7.75 17.23
C ALA A 107 16.94 6.65 16.71
N VAL A 108 16.53 5.92 15.68
CA VAL A 108 17.35 4.87 15.06
C VAL A 108 18.62 5.49 14.46
N SER A 109 18.53 6.56 13.68
CA SER A 109 19.70 7.18 13.03
C SER A 109 20.76 7.65 14.04
N ARG A 110 20.33 8.16 15.19
CA ARG A 110 21.22 8.50 16.32
C ARG A 110 21.89 7.27 16.94
N LEU A 111 21.16 6.16 17.05
CA LEU A 111 21.70 4.90 17.60
C LEU A 111 22.67 4.21 16.64
N THR A 112 22.45 4.28 15.32
CA THR A 112 23.34 3.71 14.30
C THR A 112 24.53 4.61 13.93
N GLY A 113 24.68 5.79 14.56
CA GLY A 113 25.82 6.68 14.35
C GLY A 113 25.84 7.42 13.00
N SER A 114 24.75 7.36 12.24
CA SER A 114 24.63 7.97 10.90
C SER A 114 24.57 9.50 10.90
N GLY A 115 24.71 10.15 12.06
CA GLY A 115 24.68 11.60 12.23
C GLY A 115 26.03 12.24 12.60
N ALA A 116 27.14 11.54 12.44
CA ALA A 116 28.49 12.01 12.79
C ALA A 116 29.42 12.19 11.57
N GLU A 117 28.89 12.20 10.35
CA GLU A 117 29.61 12.63 9.15
C GLU A 117 28.93 13.89 8.59
N GLU A 118 29.21 15.02 9.21
CA GLU A 118 29.13 16.34 8.57
C GLU A 118 30.40 17.13 8.88
#